data_AF-A0A9P7UU76-F1
#
_entry.id   AF-A0A9P7UU76-F1
#
_cell.length_a   1.000
_cell.length_b   1.000
_cell.length_c   1.000
_cell.angle_alpha   90.00
_cell.angle_beta   90.00
_cell.angle_gamma   90.00
#
_symmetry.space_group_name_H-M   'P 1'
#
loop_
_entity.id
_entity.type
_entity.pdbx_description
1 polymer ?
#
loop_
_entity_poly.entity_id
_entity_poly.type
_entity_poly.pdbx_seq_one_letter_code
_entity_poly.pdbx_strand_id
1 'polypeptide(L)'
;MSRIPLFRHTCFRHTTPPSSRVLTKKPFSEMVTQSNGNAEPPSATATSQPTTTVTLSPSYLSQTATPSRHLQDPTSSRKLLVLDLNGTLLLRPKRGKGKAKEEEGVLGPRIRPIHPRPYIPTFREYLSHPKTLSWLDTMVWSSAQPHSVKRMVEKCFYTGSEGSRCLKGLWARDMFHLAPELYGKKTLTVKDLTLIWSKSTFESSPSLVTMLPNSRQSFSHSAETTVLLDDSPRKAQLQPWNHICIKEYGVGIRRADLDVWTSLRHTSRKQKEKKNKEAGVKHGVQEAVVVDVDFTVSEIVPPKVEGRFDETLLAIIGLLETMKHESNVGAWIRNGGLLFGGTNRSETETSGSSMWFDDIDVASGWARKGKDAVHELGIELVDGIHG
;
A
#
# COMPACT_ATOMS: atom_id res chain seq x y z
N MET A 1 -8.32 59.98 1.67
CA MET A 1 -7.02 60.40 2.22
C MET A 1 -6.47 59.27 3.08
N SER A 2 -5.15 59.11 3.12
CA SER A 2 -4.36 58.06 3.81
C SER A 2 -4.08 56.81 2.95
N ARG A 3 -3.00 56.76 2.17
CA ARG A 3 -1.54 56.65 2.47
C ARG A 3 -1.07 55.19 2.47
N ILE A 4 -0.51 54.83 1.32
CA ILE A 4 0.44 53.72 1.07
C ILE A 4 1.73 53.97 1.87
N PRO A 5 2.44 52.93 2.34
CA PRO A 5 3.88 52.99 2.49
C PRO A 5 4.62 51.99 1.59
N LEU A 6 5.74 52.50 1.10
CA LEU A 6 6.68 51.96 0.14
C LEU A 6 7.63 50.92 0.73
N PHE A 7 8.16 50.11 -0.19
CA PHE A 7 9.39 49.32 -0.12
C PHE A 7 10.57 50.03 0.58
N ARG A 8 11.36 49.24 1.32
CA ARG A 8 12.80 49.48 1.50
C ARG A 8 13.59 48.20 1.23
N HIS A 9 14.34 48.23 0.14
CA HIS A 9 15.53 47.41 -0.09
C HIS A 9 16.63 47.80 0.91
N THR A 10 17.31 46.82 1.49
CA THR A 10 18.70 47.01 1.96
C THR A 10 19.54 45.78 1.62
N CYS A 11 20.77 46.08 1.23
CA CYS A 11 21.70 45.22 0.54
C CYS A 11 22.52 44.31 1.46
N PHE A 12 22.97 43.22 0.83
CA PHE A 12 24.19 42.44 1.04
C PHE A 12 25.22 43.00 2.05
N ARG A 13 25.67 42.12 2.96
CA ARG A 13 27.06 42.09 3.43
C ARG A 13 27.61 40.67 3.31
N HIS A 14 28.66 40.57 2.51
CA HIS A 14 29.58 39.45 2.42
C HIS A 14 30.28 39.20 3.77
N THR A 15 30.38 37.94 4.17
CA THR A 15 31.45 37.48 5.08
C THR A 15 32.12 36.28 4.45
N THR A 16 33.45 36.38 4.37
CA THR A 16 34.41 35.42 3.80
C THR A 16 34.70 34.27 4.77
N PRO A 17 35.16 33.10 4.28
CA PRO A 17 35.50 31.95 5.11
C PRO A 17 36.99 31.98 5.54
N PRO A 18 37.37 31.37 6.68
CA PRO A 18 38.77 31.10 6.94
C PRO A 18 39.21 29.76 6.34
N SER A 19 40.47 29.80 5.90
CA SER A 19 41.19 28.86 5.07
C SER A 19 41.84 27.71 5.87
N SER A 20 42.05 26.62 5.12
CA SER A 20 42.96 25.49 5.25
C SER A 20 44.00 25.44 6.38
N ARG A 21 44.16 24.23 6.95
CA ARG A 21 45.45 23.71 7.39
C ARG A 21 45.72 22.34 6.76
N VAL A 22 46.80 22.30 5.99
CA VAL A 22 47.51 21.13 5.46
C VAL A 22 48.79 20.96 6.29
N LEU A 23 49.34 19.72 6.28
CA LEU A 23 50.67 19.23 6.72
C LEU A 23 50.52 18.22 7.87
N THR A 24 51.04 16.99 7.84
CA THR A 24 52.19 16.41 7.11
C THR A 24 52.05 14.89 6.95
N LYS A 25 52.51 14.34 5.81
CA LYS A 25 52.95 12.95 5.64
C LYS A 25 54.41 12.81 6.09
N LYS A 26 54.83 11.65 6.64
CA LYS A 26 56.01 10.85 6.21
C LYS A 26 56.26 9.57 7.08
N PRO A 27 57.14 8.61 6.68
CA PRO A 27 56.76 7.21 6.41
C PRO A 27 57.67 6.16 7.14
N PHE A 28 57.82 4.97 6.53
CA PHE A 28 58.75 3.82 6.79
C PHE A 28 58.13 2.67 7.61
N SER A 29 57.90 1.42 7.16
CA SER A 29 58.53 0.38 6.30
C SER A 29 59.24 -0.71 7.12
N GLU A 30 59.06 -1.97 6.68
CA GLU A 30 59.67 -3.28 7.08
C GLU A 30 58.94 -4.11 8.16
N MET A 31 58.91 -5.45 8.14
CA MET A 31 59.02 -6.51 7.11
C MET A 31 58.44 -7.80 7.74
N VAL A 32 57.80 -8.65 6.92
CA VAL A 32 57.77 -10.13 6.93
C VAL A 32 57.51 -10.90 8.24
N THR A 33 56.42 -11.68 8.31
CA THR A 33 56.48 -13.17 8.36
C THR A 33 55.14 -13.78 7.99
N GLN A 34 55.19 -14.78 7.10
CA GLN A 34 54.08 -15.64 6.71
C GLN A 34 53.76 -16.64 7.83
N SER A 35 52.48 -16.91 8.06
CA SER A 35 52.03 -18.23 8.49
C SER A 35 50.57 -18.45 8.08
N ASN A 36 50.37 -19.39 7.15
CA ASN A 36 49.07 -19.98 6.83
C ASN A 36 48.48 -20.66 8.07
N GLY A 37 47.23 -20.33 8.38
CA GLY A 37 46.44 -21.05 9.37
C GLY A 37 44.96 -20.81 9.11
N ASN A 38 44.28 -21.82 8.57
CA ASN A 38 42.82 -21.89 8.54
C ASN A 38 42.30 -21.83 9.98
N ALA A 39 41.61 -20.75 10.34
CA ALA A 39 40.85 -20.65 11.58
C ALA A 39 39.44 -20.14 11.27
N GLU A 40 38.47 -20.97 11.62
CA GLU A 40 37.03 -20.74 11.64
C GLU A 40 36.69 -19.40 12.33
N PRO A 41 35.73 -18.61 11.83
CA PRO A 41 35.36 -17.36 12.49
C PRO A 41 34.64 -17.65 13.82
N PRO A 42 35.00 -16.95 14.92
CA PRO A 42 34.38 -17.17 16.21
C PRO A 42 32.91 -16.75 16.19
N SER A 43 32.10 -17.62 16.80
CA SER A 43 30.67 -17.45 17.05
C SER A 43 30.38 -16.05 17.59
N ALA A 44 29.67 -15.24 16.79
CA ALA A 44 29.27 -13.91 17.17
C ALA A 44 28.29 -14.00 18.34
N THR A 45 28.74 -13.52 19.50
CA THR A 45 27.97 -13.32 20.72
C THR A 45 26.64 -12.65 20.36
N ALA A 46 25.54 -13.37 20.56
CA ALA A 46 24.20 -12.84 20.39
C ALA A 46 23.98 -11.73 21.42
N THR A 47 24.15 -10.48 21.00
CA THR A 47 23.72 -9.32 21.76
C THR A 47 22.19 -9.37 21.82
N SER A 48 21.65 -9.92 22.91
CA SER A 48 20.23 -9.93 23.22
C SER A 48 19.73 -8.49 23.26
N GLN A 49 19.08 -8.03 22.19
CA GLN A 49 18.32 -6.79 22.24
C GLN A 49 17.17 -6.99 23.24
N PRO A 50 16.91 -6.02 24.14
CA PRO A 50 15.81 -6.13 25.07
C PRO A 50 14.51 -6.17 24.26
N THR A 51 13.76 -7.27 24.40
CA THR A 51 12.35 -7.37 23.98
C THR A 51 11.54 -6.40 24.84
N THR A 52 11.43 -5.15 24.39
CA THR A 52 10.51 -4.20 24.99
C THR A 52 9.10 -4.68 24.69
N THR A 53 8.46 -5.32 25.67
CA THR A 53 7.03 -5.64 25.60
C THR A 53 6.27 -4.33 25.40
N VAL A 54 5.55 -4.20 24.29
CA VAL A 54 4.77 -2.99 24.00
C VAL A 54 3.54 -3.01 24.92
N THR A 55 3.47 -2.07 25.86
CA THR A 55 2.31 -1.91 26.76
C THR A 55 1.25 -1.04 26.10
N LEU A 56 0.05 -1.57 25.91
CA LEU A 56 -1.10 -0.83 25.39
C LEU A 56 -1.63 0.17 26.42
N SER A 57 -2.10 1.34 25.97
CA SER A 57 -2.59 2.37 26.90
C SER A 57 -3.92 1.97 27.56
N PRO A 58 -4.17 2.35 28.83
CA PRO A 58 -5.44 2.05 29.51
C PRO A 58 -6.67 2.63 28.78
N SER A 59 -6.56 3.83 28.21
CA SER A 59 -7.65 4.44 27.43
C SER A 59 -7.97 3.63 26.18
N TYR A 60 -6.95 3.12 25.48
CA TYR A 60 -7.14 2.27 24.30
C TYR A 60 -7.80 0.94 24.65
N LEU A 61 -7.33 0.29 25.72
CA LEU A 61 -7.92 -0.94 26.25
C LEU A 61 -9.40 -0.73 26.63
N SER A 62 -9.72 0.39 27.28
CA SER A 62 -11.09 0.73 27.65
C SER A 62 -11.99 0.92 26.43
N GLN A 63 -11.55 1.68 25.42
CA GLN A 63 -12.33 1.91 24.20
C GLN A 63 -12.60 0.62 23.43
N THR A 64 -11.61 -0.25 23.30
CA THR A 64 -11.73 -1.52 22.58
C THR A 64 -12.36 -2.66 23.40
N ALA A 65 -12.62 -2.42 24.70
CA ALA A 65 -13.42 -3.31 25.52
C ALA A 65 -14.93 -3.05 25.41
N THR A 66 -15.34 -1.84 25.03
CA THR A 66 -16.74 -1.52 24.76
C THR A 66 -17.23 -2.32 23.55
N PRO A 67 -18.24 -3.20 23.68
CA PRO A 67 -18.70 -4.02 22.56
C PRO A 67 -19.18 -3.19 21.38
N SER A 68 -18.92 -3.67 20.17
CA SER A 68 -19.53 -3.11 18.96
C SER A 68 -21.00 -3.50 18.86
N ARG A 69 -21.81 -2.61 18.28
CA ARG A 69 -23.22 -2.83 17.96
C ARG A 69 -23.46 -2.53 16.49
N HIS A 70 -24.44 -3.22 15.91
CA HIS A 70 -24.87 -2.96 14.54
C HIS A 70 -25.54 -1.58 14.42
N LEU A 71 -25.08 -0.77 13.47
CA LEU A 71 -25.64 0.51 13.07
C LEU A 71 -26.55 0.31 11.86
N GLN A 72 -27.83 0.67 11.99
CA GLN A 72 -28.77 0.62 10.86
C GLN A 72 -28.39 1.63 9.77
N ASP A 73 -28.05 2.85 10.17
CA ASP A 73 -27.52 3.87 9.27
C ASP A 73 -26.00 4.00 9.46
N PRO A 74 -25.17 3.58 8.49
CA PRO A 74 -23.72 3.67 8.58
C PRO A 74 -23.21 5.12 8.56
N THR A 75 -24.01 6.08 8.10
CA THR A 75 -23.62 7.50 8.08
C THR A 75 -23.69 8.16 9.46
N SER A 76 -24.40 7.54 10.42
CA SER A 76 -24.50 8.00 11.81
C SER A 76 -23.16 7.96 12.58
N SER A 77 -22.19 7.19 12.09
CA SER A 77 -20.87 7.07 12.69
C SER A 77 -19.79 7.04 11.60
N ARG A 78 -19.28 8.22 11.25
CA ARG A 78 -18.22 8.35 10.24
C ARG A 78 -16.98 7.56 10.64
N LYS A 79 -16.45 6.79 9.68
CA LYS A 79 -15.23 5.98 9.83
C LYS A 79 -14.02 6.69 9.22
N LEU A 80 -12.84 6.31 9.67
CA LEU A 80 -11.56 6.75 9.11
C LEU A 80 -10.73 5.55 8.65
N LEU A 81 -10.35 5.55 7.38
CA LEU A 81 -9.37 4.63 6.80
C LEU A 81 -8.01 5.33 6.65
N VAL A 82 -7.00 4.83 7.37
CA VAL A 82 -5.61 5.26 7.27
C VAL A 82 -4.84 4.27 6.41
N LEU A 83 -4.31 4.73 5.28
CA LEU A 83 -3.67 3.89 4.27
C LEU A 83 -2.15 3.97 4.35
N ASP A 84 -1.49 2.82 4.49
CA ASP A 84 -0.10 2.69 4.05
C ASP A 84 0.00 2.72 2.52
N LEU A 85 1.22 2.77 1.98
CA LEU A 85 1.48 2.81 0.54
C LEU A 85 2.31 1.61 0.10
N ASN A 86 3.62 1.64 0.35
CA ASN A 86 4.54 0.65 -0.20
C ASN A 86 4.47 -0.67 0.57
N GLY A 87 4.14 -1.74 -0.13
CA GLY A 87 3.85 -3.05 0.45
C GLY A 87 2.35 -3.25 0.67
N THR A 88 1.56 -2.19 0.68
CA THR A 88 0.11 -2.23 0.92
C THR A 88 -0.69 -1.98 -0.36
N LEU A 89 -0.59 -0.79 -0.96
CA LEU A 89 -1.32 -0.37 -2.16
C LEU A 89 -0.50 -0.48 -3.45
N LEU A 90 0.82 -0.59 -3.32
CA LEU A 90 1.74 -0.63 -4.44
C LEU A 90 3.08 -1.26 -4.04
N LEU A 91 3.83 -1.67 -5.06
CA LEU A 91 5.23 -2.07 -4.96
C LEU A 91 6.11 -0.96 -5.51
N ARG A 92 7.02 -0.46 -4.68
CA ARG A 92 8.15 0.37 -5.11
C ARG A 92 9.45 -0.38 -4.83
N PRO A 93 10.07 -0.98 -5.86
CA PRO A 93 11.28 -1.77 -5.68
C PRO A 93 12.41 -0.98 -4.99
N LYS A 94 13.26 -1.70 -4.27
CA LYS A 94 14.53 -1.15 -3.77
C LYS A 94 15.35 -0.65 -4.97
N ARG A 95 16.18 0.39 -4.76
CA ARG A 95 17.13 0.84 -5.78
C ARG A 95 18.01 -0.36 -6.14
N GLY A 96 17.97 -0.79 -7.41
CA GLY A 96 18.92 -1.78 -7.91
C GLY A 96 20.33 -1.20 -7.92
N LYS A 97 21.35 -2.07 -7.75
CA LYS A 97 22.76 -1.71 -7.92
C LYS A 97 23.18 -1.60 -9.40
N GLY A 98 22.24 -1.68 -10.34
CA GLY A 98 22.54 -1.65 -11.77
C GLY A 98 23.10 -0.30 -12.21
N LYS A 99 24.21 -0.31 -12.95
CA LYS A 99 24.74 0.87 -13.63
C LYS A 99 23.63 1.47 -14.51
N ALA A 100 23.50 2.80 -14.52
CA ALA A 100 22.71 3.45 -15.54
C ALA A 100 23.23 2.94 -16.90
N LYS A 101 22.37 2.35 -17.72
CA LYS A 101 22.71 2.25 -19.14
C LYS A 101 22.62 3.69 -19.64
N GLU A 102 23.73 4.21 -20.11
CA GLU A 102 23.79 5.46 -20.86
C GLU A 102 23.02 5.23 -22.16
N GLU A 103 21.70 5.38 -22.12
CA GLU A 103 20.94 5.73 -23.31
C GLU A 103 21.13 7.23 -23.51
N GLU A 104 21.59 7.59 -24.69
CA GLU A 104 22.08 8.90 -25.08
C GLU A 104 21.19 10.05 -24.55
N GLY A 105 21.78 10.94 -23.74
CA GLY A 105 21.40 12.35 -23.72
C GLY A 105 20.57 12.89 -22.54
N VAL A 106 20.09 12.10 -21.57
CA VAL A 106 19.34 12.66 -20.41
C VAL A 106 19.98 12.26 -19.08
N LEU A 107 20.90 13.09 -18.58
CA LEU A 107 21.50 12.99 -17.25
C LEU A 107 20.46 13.33 -16.17
N GLY A 108 19.59 12.37 -15.84
CA GLY A 108 18.63 12.46 -14.74
C GLY A 108 18.73 11.24 -13.81
N PRO A 109 18.50 11.39 -12.50
CA PRO A 109 18.42 10.25 -11.59
C PRO A 109 17.33 9.29 -12.06
N ARG A 110 17.68 8.01 -12.29
CA ARG A 110 16.72 6.98 -12.74
C ARG A 110 15.55 6.93 -11.77
N ILE A 111 14.38 7.37 -12.24
CA ILE A 111 13.15 7.46 -11.48
C ILE A 111 12.72 6.02 -11.13
N ARG A 112 12.66 5.70 -9.83
CA ARG A 112 12.20 4.36 -9.40
C ARG A 112 10.78 4.10 -9.93
N PRO A 113 10.52 2.91 -10.54
CA PRO A 113 9.19 2.54 -10.96
C PRO A 113 8.29 2.32 -9.74
N ILE A 114 7.00 2.53 -9.94
CA ILE A 114 5.93 2.35 -8.95
C ILE A 114 4.90 1.45 -9.64
N HIS A 115 4.65 0.28 -9.06
CA HIS A 115 3.72 -0.70 -9.59
C HIS A 115 2.51 -0.76 -8.65
N PRO A 116 1.36 -0.19 -9.02
CA PRO A 116 0.13 -0.36 -8.25
C PRO A 116 -0.19 -1.85 -8.01
N ARG A 117 -0.80 -2.13 -6.86
CA ARG A 117 -1.46 -3.40 -6.57
C ARG A 117 -2.68 -3.56 -7.50
N PRO A 118 -3.06 -4.78 -7.91
CA PRO A 118 -4.27 -4.95 -8.71
C PRO A 118 -5.49 -4.31 -8.03
N TYR A 119 -6.42 -3.83 -8.86
CA TYR A 119 -7.66 -3.18 -8.47
C TYR A 119 -7.52 -1.80 -7.82
N ILE A 120 -6.35 -1.15 -7.90
CA ILE A 120 -6.20 0.26 -7.47
C ILE A 120 -7.19 1.21 -8.18
N PRO A 121 -7.45 1.11 -9.51
CA PRO A 121 -8.46 1.94 -10.16
C PRO A 121 -9.85 1.79 -9.53
N THR A 122 -10.33 0.55 -9.38
CA THR A 122 -11.62 0.24 -8.73
C THR A 122 -11.66 0.70 -7.28
N PHE A 123 -10.59 0.44 -6.51
CA PHE A 123 -10.51 0.83 -5.10
C PHE A 123 -10.56 2.36 -4.92
N ARG A 124 -9.84 3.11 -5.77
CA ARG A 124 -9.91 4.57 -5.79
C ARG A 124 -11.31 5.08 -6.12
N GLU A 125 -11.98 4.48 -7.09
CA GLU A 125 -13.33 4.86 -7.49
C GLU A 125 -14.33 4.58 -6.36
N TYR A 126 -14.23 3.41 -5.72
CA TYR A 126 -15.00 3.06 -4.53
C TYR A 126 -14.83 4.09 -3.41
N LEU A 127 -13.59 4.44 -3.07
CA LEU A 127 -13.31 5.45 -2.03
C LEU A 127 -13.78 6.86 -2.40
N SER A 128 -13.88 7.17 -3.69
CA SER A 128 -14.31 8.48 -4.21
C SER A 128 -15.81 8.53 -4.50
N HIS A 129 -16.52 7.41 -4.40
CA HIS A 129 -17.94 7.34 -4.72
C HIS A 129 -18.75 8.12 -3.68
N PRO A 130 -19.79 8.90 -4.07
CA PRO A 130 -20.56 9.74 -3.14
C PRO A 130 -21.16 8.97 -1.94
N LYS A 131 -21.65 7.74 -2.19
CA LYS A 131 -22.16 6.86 -1.12
C LYS A 131 -21.09 6.39 -0.15
N THR A 132 -19.83 6.33 -0.56
CA THR A 132 -18.71 5.95 0.32
C THR A 132 -18.23 7.16 1.10
N LEU A 133 -18.09 8.32 0.46
CA LEU A 133 -17.70 9.59 1.09
C LEU A 133 -18.68 10.06 2.18
N SER A 134 -19.95 9.63 2.12
CA SER A 134 -20.97 9.97 3.11
C SER A 134 -20.71 9.33 4.49
N TRP A 135 -19.94 8.24 4.57
CA TRP A 135 -19.62 7.57 5.83
C TRP A 135 -18.12 7.36 6.07
N LEU A 136 -17.27 7.43 5.05
CA LEU A 136 -15.84 7.14 5.15
C LEU A 136 -14.97 8.36 4.85
N ASP A 137 -14.11 8.71 5.79
CA ASP A 137 -12.95 9.57 5.58
C ASP A 137 -11.72 8.71 5.29
N THR A 138 -10.85 9.17 4.38
CA THR A 138 -9.63 8.42 4.00
C THR A 138 -8.40 9.32 4.08
N MET A 139 -7.31 8.82 4.64
CA MET A 139 -6.02 9.51 4.61
C MET A 139 -4.86 8.54 4.34
N VAL A 140 -3.72 9.08 3.93
CA VAL A 140 -2.48 8.32 3.75
C VAL A 140 -1.55 8.59 4.94
N TRP A 141 -0.94 7.54 5.47
CA TRP A 141 0.20 7.64 6.39
C TRP A 141 1.31 6.68 5.95
N SER A 142 2.39 7.20 5.40
CA SER A 142 3.49 6.40 4.85
C SER A 142 4.83 6.71 5.52
N SER A 143 5.61 5.68 5.83
CA SER A 143 6.96 5.81 6.39
C SER A 143 8.01 6.37 5.41
N ALA A 144 7.62 6.57 4.14
CA ALA A 144 8.45 7.14 3.09
C ALA A 144 8.55 8.67 3.18
N GLN A 145 9.65 9.24 2.70
CA GLN A 145 9.84 10.70 2.66
C GLN A 145 8.80 11.39 1.75
N PRO A 146 8.46 12.67 2.00
CA PRO A 146 7.39 13.39 1.30
C PRO A 146 7.44 13.29 -0.23
N HIS A 147 8.60 13.52 -0.85
CA HIS A 147 8.75 13.43 -2.31
C HIS A 147 8.41 12.03 -2.88
N SER A 148 8.64 10.97 -2.09
CA SER A 148 8.31 9.60 -2.48
C SER A 148 6.81 9.35 -2.31
N VAL A 149 6.22 9.87 -1.22
CA VAL A 149 4.77 9.80 -0.96
C VAL A 149 4.00 10.51 -2.07
N LYS A 150 4.38 11.75 -2.45
CA LYS A 150 3.79 12.49 -3.57
C LYS A 150 3.61 11.62 -4.81
N ARG A 151 4.71 11.03 -5.29
CA ARG A 151 4.72 10.21 -6.50
C ARG A 151 3.88 8.93 -6.38
N MET A 152 3.86 8.32 -5.20
CA MET A 152 3.07 7.12 -4.92
C MET A 152 1.58 7.43 -4.88
N VAL A 153 1.21 8.55 -4.24
CA VAL A 153 -0.16 9.05 -4.16
C VAL A 153 -0.67 9.45 -5.54
N GLU A 154 0.11 10.17 -6.34
CA GLU A 154 -0.22 10.50 -7.74
C GLU A 154 -0.52 9.22 -8.54
N LYS A 155 0.31 8.18 -8.42
CA LYS A 155 0.12 6.94 -9.17
C LYS A 155 -1.13 6.16 -8.75
N CYS A 156 -1.53 6.21 -7.48
CA CYS A 156 -2.69 5.47 -6.97
C CYS A 156 -4.00 6.27 -7.06
N PHE A 157 -3.97 7.56 -6.74
CA PHE A 157 -5.18 8.35 -6.44
C PHE A 157 -5.51 9.42 -7.49
N TYR A 158 -4.66 9.64 -8.50
CA TYR A 158 -4.88 10.68 -9.51
C TYR A 158 -5.21 10.06 -10.87
N THR A 159 -6.16 10.67 -11.58
CA THR A 159 -6.55 10.34 -12.96
C THR A 159 -6.30 11.56 -13.84
N GLY A 160 -5.13 11.61 -14.47
CA GLY A 160 -4.72 12.79 -15.24
C GLY A 160 -4.41 13.98 -14.32
N SER A 161 -4.90 15.16 -14.68
CA SER A 161 -4.74 16.40 -13.89
C SER A 161 -5.72 16.51 -12.72
N GLU A 162 -6.71 15.61 -12.63
CA GLU A 162 -7.66 15.62 -11.52
C GLU A 162 -7.00 15.11 -10.24
N GLY A 163 -7.11 15.92 -9.19
CA GLY A 163 -6.63 15.58 -7.86
C GLY A 163 -7.42 14.44 -7.22
N SER A 164 -6.86 13.89 -6.14
CA SER A 164 -7.57 12.93 -5.30
C SER A 164 -8.85 13.56 -4.73
N ARG A 165 -10.01 12.92 -4.97
CA ARG A 165 -11.30 13.33 -4.41
C ARG A 165 -11.59 12.72 -3.03
N CYS A 166 -10.95 11.61 -2.68
CA CYS A 166 -11.22 10.86 -1.44
C CYS A 166 -10.29 11.19 -0.27
N LEU A 167 -9.03 11.57 -0.54
CA LEU A 167 -8.03 11.79 0.51
C LEU A 167 -8.25 13.10 1.27
N LYS A 168 -8.26 13.00 2.60
CA LYS A 168 -8.35 14.10 3.55
C LYS A 168 -6.99 14.49 4.13
N GLY A 169 -6.01 13.59 4.18
CA GLY A 169 -4.68 13.91 4.72
C GLY A 169 -3.57 13.08 4.09
N LEU A 170 -2.38 13.68 3.99
CA LEU A 170 -1.17 13.01 3.50
C LEU A 170 -0.05 13.14 4.54
N TRP A 171 0.13 12.11 5.36
CA TRP A 171 1.24 12.02 6.30
C TRP A 171 2.38 11.20 5.70
N ALA A 172 3.54 11.82 5.62
CA ALA A 172 4.78 11.19 5.21
C ALA A 172 5.70 10.97 6.42
N ARG A 173 6.96 10.60 6.16
CA ARG A 173 7.97 10.30 7.18
C ARG A 173 8.20 11.43 8.19
N ASP A 174 8.01 12.68 7.77
CA ASP A 174 8.16 13.87 8.60
C ASP A 174 7.10 13.96 9.71
N MET A 175 5.96 13.26 9.56
CA MET A 175 4.90 13.20 10.58
C MET A 175 5.13 12.10 11.64
N PHE A 176 6.23 11.32 11.55
CA PHE A 176 6.58 10.32 12.57
C PHE A 176 7.39 10.90 13.74
N HIS A 177 7.70 12.20 13.73
CA HIS A 177 8.49 12.87 14.77
C HIS A 177 9.81 12.16 15.09
N LEU A 178 10.45 11.59 14.06
CA LEU A 178 11.72 10.89 14.21
C LEU A 178 12.83 11.86 14.59
N ALA A 179 13.75 11.39 15.44
CA ALA A 179 15.01 12.08 15.65
C ALA A 179 15.74 12.32 14.30
N PRO A 180 16.35 13.50 14.08
CA PRO A 180 16.97 13.85 12.79
C PRO A 180 17.92 12.78 12.25
N GLU A 181 18.64 12.09 13.14
CA GLU A 181 19.65 11.07 12.82
C GLU A 181 19.03 9.78 12.26
N LEU A 182 17.75 9.54 12.57
CA LEU A 182 16.97 8.38 12.12
C LEU A 182 16.13 8.70 10.87
N TYR A 183 15.95 9.98 10.54
CA TYR A 183 15.12 10.41 9.42
C TYR A 183 15.62 9.86 8.06
N GLY A 184 16.94 9.76 7.86
CA GLY A 184 17.52 9.18 6.65
C GLY A 184 17.67 7.66 6.64
N LYS A 185 17.41 6.98 7.77
CA LYS A 185 17.77 5.57 7.98
C LYS A 185 16.55 4.66 7.96
N LYS A 186 16.77 3.38 7.64
CA LYS A 186 15.73 2.36 7.83
C LYS A 186 15.58 2.12 9.35
N THR A 187 14.52 2.67 9.92
CA THR A 187 14.10 2.44 11.31
C THR A 187 12.66 1.98 11.34
N LEU A 188 12.27 1.29 12.41
CA LEU A 188 10.86 1.04 12.69
C LEU A 188 10.13 2.39 12.82
N THR A 189 8.98 2.48 12.16
CA THR A 189 8.11 3.66 12.19
C THR A 189 6.74 3.20 12.66
N VAL A 190 6.50 3.33 13.95
CA VAL A 190 5.21 3.01 14.57
C VAL A 190 4.20 4.08 14.19
N LYS A 191 3.02 3.68 13.75
CA LYS A 191 1.90 4.55 13.40
C LYS A 191 0.98 4.66 14.61
N ASP A 192 1.33 5.55 15.53
CA ASP A 192 0.51 5.83 16.70
C ASP A 192 -0.75 6.60 16.29
N LEU A 193 -1.89 5.91 16.20
CA LEU A 193 -3.16 6.51 15.78
C LEU A 193 -3.64 7.64 16.71
N THR A 194 -3.13 7.69 17.96
CA THR A 194 -3.45 8.79 18.88
C THR A 194 -2.97 10.14 18.35
N LEU A 195 -1.92 10.17 17.51
CA LEU A 195 -1.47 11.39 16.84
C LEU A 195 -2.56 11.95 15.92
N ILE A 196 -3.34 11.10 15.26
CA ILE A 196 -4.47 11.53 14.43
C ILE A 196 -5.65 11.92 15.32
N TRP A 197 -5.97 11.10 16.32
CA TRP A 197 -7.13 11.34 17.21
C TRP A 197 -7.00 12.62 18.05
N SER A 198 -5.77 13.08 18.28
CA SER A 198 -5.50 14.35 18.98
C SER A 198 -5.79 15.60 18.13
N LYS A 199 -6.07 15.44 16.83
CA LYS A 199 -6.29 16.54 15.88
C LYS A 199 -7.78 16.76 15.68
N SER A 200 -8.17 18.01 15.51
CA SER A 200 -9.55 18.40 15.19
C SER A 200 -9.79 18.60 13.69
N THR A 201 -8.72 18.69 12.88
CA THR A 201 -8.78 18.88 11.43
C THR A 201 -7.71 18.05 10.74
N PHE A 202 -7.99 17.59 9.53
CA PHE A 202 -6.97 16.89 8.75
C PHE A 202 -5.86 17.85 8.34
N GLU A 203 -4.63 17.36 8.39
CA GLU A 203 -3.45 18.07 7.92
C GLU A 203 -2.58 17.16 7.06
N SER A 204 -1.77 17.77 6.21
CA SER A 204 -0.79 17.05 5.39
C SER A 204 0.61 17.48 5.79
N SER A 205 1.59 16.61 5.55
CA SER A 205 3.00 16.96 5.58
C SER A 205 3.24 18.29 4.85
N PRO A 206 4.07 19.20 5.36
CA PRO A 206 4.23 20.55 4.81
C PRO A 206 4.51 20.58 3.30
N SER A 207 5.34 19.66 2.79
CA SER A 207 5.67 19.57 1.36
C SER A 207 4.57 18.95 0.47
N LEU A 208 3.48 18.47 1.07
CA LEU A 208 2.35 17.82 0.39
C LEU A 208 1.05 18.63 0.47
N VAL A 209 1.02 19.75 1.21
CA VAL A 209 -0.19 20.58 1.39
C VAL A 209 -0.79 21.02 0.06
N THR A 210 0.03 21.34 -0.93
CA THR A 210 -0.43 21.76 -2.26
C THR A 210 -1.16 20.65 -3.04
N MET A 211 -1.01 19.39 -2.65
CA MET A 211 -1.74 18.28 -3.26
C MET A 211 -3.21 18.21 -2.81
N LEU A 212 -3.53 18.71 -1.62
CA LEU A 212 -4.87 18.69 -1.02
C LEU A 212 -5.26 20.08 -0.48
N PRO A 213 -5.54 21.06 -1.35
CA PRO A 213 -5.72 22.46 -0.96
C PRO A 213 -6.96 22.73 -0.07
N ASN A 214 -7.95 21.84 -0.05
CA ASN A 214 -9.24 22.04 0.63
C ASN A 214 -9.48 21.16 1.86
N SER A 215 -8.44 20.63 2.49
CA SER A 215 -8.62 19.75 3.65
C SER A 215 -8.65 20.49 4.98
N ARG A 216 -9.77 21.16 5.28
CA ARG A 216 -10.01 21.77 6.60
C ARG A 216 -11.34 21.35 7.22
N GLN A 217 -11.78 20.15 6.87
CA GLN A 217 -12.96 19.58 7.51
C GLN A 217 -12.59 19.14 8.93
N SER A 218 -13.40 19.57 9.90
CA SER A 218 -13.26 19.08 11.26
C SER A 218 -13.66 17.62 11.34
N PHE A 219 -12.98 16.85 12.20
CA PHE A 219 -13.31 15.45 12.45
C PHE A 219 -13.12 15.12 13.93
N SER A 220 -13.75 14.02 14.35
CA SER A 220 -13.54 13.42 15.67
C SER A 220 -13.50 11.90 15.48
N HIS A 221 -12.29 11.35 15.41
CA HIS A 221 -12.05 9.92 15.25
C HIS A 221 -11.34 9.35 16.46
N SER A 222 -11.56 8.08 16.73
CA SER A 222 -11.05 7.37 17.91
C SER A 222 -10.73 5.92 17.55
N ALA A 223 -10.44 5.09 18.56
CA ALA A 223 -10.30 3.65 18.38
C ALA A 223 -11.60 2.98 17.89
N GLU A 224 -12.75 3.62 18.08
CA GLU A 224 -14.05 3.07 17.69
C GLU A 224 -14.36 3.29 16.20
N THR A 225 -13.69 4.25 15.55
CA THR A 225 -14.02 4.67 14.18
C THR A 225 -12.86 4.61 13.21
N THR A 226 -11.63 4.34 13.67
CA THR A 226 -10.42 4.37 12.83
C THR A 226 -9.92 2.97 12.50
N VAL A 227 -9.51 2.73 11.26
CA VAL A 227 -8.77 1.54 10.87
C VAL A 227 -7.54 1.90 10.04
N LEU A 228 -6.41 1.29 10.36
CA LEU A 228 -5.17 1.33 9.64
C LEU A 228 -5.09 0.12 8.70
N LEU A 229 -4.89 0.37 7.41
CA LEU A 229 -4.56 -0.66 6.43
C LEU A 229 -3.04 -0.64 6.20
N ASP A 230 -2.36 -1.72 6.60
CA ASP A 230 -0.91 -1.81 6.53
C ASP A 230 -0.45 -3.27 6.42
N ASP A 231 0.67 -3.53 5.77
CA ASP A 231 1.26 -4.86 5.60
C ASP A 231 2.10 -5.33 6.81
N SER A 232 2.33 -4.48 7.81
CA SER A 232 3.23 -4.77 8.93
C SER A 232 2.57 -4.64 10.30
N PRO A 233 2.41 -5.74 11.06
CA PRO A 233 1.86 -5.70 12.42
C PRO A 233 2.63 -4.77 13.38
N ARG A 234 3.95 -4.67 13.20
CA ARG A 234 4.81 -3.83 14.05
C ARG A 234 4.52 -2.34 13.92
N LYS A 235 3.92 -1.88 12.81
CA LYS A 235 3.55 -0.48 12.66
C LYS A 235 2.30 -0.13 13.49
N ALA A 236 1.42 -1.09 13.75
CA ALA A 236 0.19 -0.89 14.53
C ALA A 236 0.33 -1.34 15.99
N GLN A 237 1.53 -1.62 16.48
CA GLN A 237 1.76 -2.26 17.79
C GLN A 237 1.16 -1.51 18.99
N LEU A 238 0.85 -0.21 18.87
CA LEU A 238 0.20 0.57 19.93
C LEU A 238 -1.34 0.51 19.88
N GLN A 239 -1.92 0.16 18.72
CA GLN A 239 -3.36 0.01 18.51
C GLN A 239 -3.66 -1.21 17.60
N PRO A 240 -3.32 -2.44 18.04
CA PRO A 240 -3.37 -3.64 17.20
C PRO A 240 -4.79 -4.00 16.71
N TRP A 241 -5.83 -3.64 17.47
CA TRP A 241 -7.22 -3.91 17.06
C TRP A 241 -7.79 -2.84 16.14
N ASN A 242 -7.00 -1.84 15.74
CA ASN A 242 -7.37 -0.89 14.71
C ASN A 242 -6.59 -1.15 13.42
N HIS A 243 -6.09 -2.37 13.22
CA HIS A 243 -5.24 -2.74 12.09
C HIS A 243 -5.91 -3.84 11.27
N ILE A 244 -6.12 -3.57 9.98
CA ILE A 244 -6.30 -4.61 8.97
C ILE A 244 -4.92 -4.91 8.41
N CYS A 245 -4.28 -5.94 8.97
CA CYS A 245 -3.03 -6.45 8.42
C CYS A 245 -3.33 -7.16 7.10
N ILE A 246 -2.51 -6.92 6.07
CA ILE A 246 -2.61 -7.62 4.79
C ILE A 246 -1.28 -8.23 4.38
N LYS A 247 -1.33 -9.19 3.47
CA LYS A 247 -0.13 -9.70 2.81
C LYS A 247 0.58 -8.58 2.04
N GLU A 248 1.89 -8.48 2.24
CA GLU A 248 2.74 -7.52 1.53
C GLU A 248 2.66 -7.75 0.01
N TYR A 249 2.33 -6.70 -0.73
CA TYR A 249 2.43 -6.68 -2.19
C TYR A 249 3.90 -6.51 -2.62
N GLY A 250 4.61 -7.64 -2.59
CA GLY A 250 6.01 -7.75 -2.96
C GLY A 250 6.25 -8.11 -4.42
N VAL A 251 7.53 -8.28 -4.78
CA VAL A 251 7.97 -8.66 -6.14
C VAL A 251 7.37 -9.98 -6.60
N GLY A 252 7.19 -10.94 -5.69
CA GLY A 252 6.62 -12.26 -6.00
C GLY A 252 5.17 -12.17 -6.45
N ILE A 253 4.32 -11.48 -5.68
CA ILE A 253 2.90 -11.28 -6.03
C ILE A 253 2.78 -10.49 -7.34
N ARG A 254 3.56 -9.41 -7.49
CA ARG A 254 3.58 -8.64 -8.75
C ARG A 254 3.96 -9.50 -9.97
N ARG A 255 4.90 -10.44 -9.83
CA ARG A 255 5.26 -11.34 -10.92
C ARG A 255 4.10 -12.25 -11.29
N ALA A 256 3.43 -12.85 -10.29
CA ALA A 256 2.26 -13.68 -10.51
C ALA A 256 1.15 -12.90 -11.26
N ASP A 257 0.88 -11.64 -10.88
CA ASP A 257 -0.08 -10.79 -11.59
C ASP A 257 0.32 -10.52 -13.05
N LEU A 258 1.62 -10.31 -13.31
CA LEU A 258 2.12 -10.14 -14.67
C LEU A 258 1.98 -11.41 -15.51
N ASP A 259 2.15 -12.59 -14.92
CA ASP A 259 1.96 -13.87 -15.58
C ASP A 259 0.49 -14.08 -15.96
N VAL A 260 -0.43 -13.72 -15.06
CA VAL A 260 -1.89 -13.70 -15.34
C VAL A 260 -2.21 -12.75 -16.48
N TRP A 261 -1.74 -11.50 -16.39
CA TRP A 261 -1.97 -10.48 -17.43
C TRP A 261 -1.45 -10.91 -18.81
N THR A 262 -0.26 -11.50 -18.86
CA THR A 262 0.36 -12.00 -20.09
C THR A 262 -0.49 -13.13 -20.69
N SER A 263 -0.92 -14.07 -19.85
CA SER A 263 -1.75 -15.21 -20.26
C SER A 263 -3.11 -14.78 -20.82
N LEU A 264 -3.76 -13.79 -20.22
CA LEU A 264 -5.02 -13.21 -20.71
C LEU A 264 -4.83 -12.60 -22.10
N ARG A 265 -3.76 -11.83 -22.32
CA ARG A 265 -3.46 -11.22 -23.63
C ARG A 265 -3.20 -12.24 -24.72
N HIS A 266 -2.45 -13.30 -24.44
CA HIS A 266 -2.23 -14.37 -25.42
C HIS A 266 -3.54 -15.05 -25.81
N THR A 267 -4.41 -15.29 -24.83
CA THR A 267 -5.74 -15.88 -25.06
C THR A 267 -6.62 -14.97 -25.91
N SER A 268 -6.69 -13.67 -25.61
CA SER A 268 -7.45 -12.70 -26.40
C SER A 268 -6.95 -12.59 -27.84
N ARG A 269 -5.62 -12.65 -28.07
CA ARG A 269 -5.03 -12.64 -29.42
C ARG A 269 -5.43 -13.90 -30.21
N LYS A 270 -5.28 -15.09 -29.62
CA LYS A 270 -5.69 -16.35 -30.24
C LYS A 270 -7.19 -16.36 -30.59
N GLN A 271 -8.05 -15.84 -29.70
CA GLN A 271 -9.48 -15.71 -29.96
C GLN A 271 -9.78 -14.74 -31.11
N LYS A 272 -9.08 -13.60 -31.17
CA LYS A 272 -9.23 -12.64 -32.27
C LYS A 272 -8.76 -13.21 -33.61
N GLU A 273 -7.65 -13.94 -33.63
CA GLU A 273 -7.14 -14.64 -34.82
C GLU A 273 -8.11 -15.72 -35.30
N LYS A 274 -8.68 -16.51 -34.38
CA LYS A 274 -9.72 -17.50 -34.70
C LYS A 274 -10.97 -16.85 -35.29
N LYS A 275 -11.45 -15.76 -34.68
CA LYS A 275 -12.62 -15.00 -35.17
C LYS A 275 -12.37 -14.36 -36.54
N ASN A 276 -11.15 -13.87 -36.79
CA ASN A 276 -10.78 -13.32 -38.11
C ASN A 276 -10.67 -14.43 -39.18
N LYS A 277 -10.17 -15.62 -38.83
CA LYS A 277 -10.17 -16.78 -39.74
C LYS A 277 -11.59 -17.24 -40.04
N GLU A 278 -12.46 -17.36 -39.06
CA GLU A 278 -13.88 -17.74 -39.23
C GLU A 278 -14.68 -16.68 -40.01
N ALA A 279 -14.37 -15.39 -39.85
CA ALA A 279 -14.97 -14.31 -40.63
C ALA A 279 -14.45 -14.28 -42.08
N GLY A 280 -13.17 -14.59 -42.30
CA GLY A 280 -12.57 -14.70 -43.64
C GLY A 280 -13.09 -15.89 -44.45
N VAL A 281 -13.50 -16.98 -43.79
CA VAL A 281 -14.11 -18.15 -44.45
C VAL A 281 -15.54 -17.86 -44.94
N LYS A 282 -16.26 -16.88 -44.36
CA LYS A 282 -17.65 -16.56 -44.76
C LYS A 282 -17.78 -15.75 -46.07
N HIS A 283 -16.68 -15.39 -46.73
CA HIS A 283 -16.69 -14.67 -48.01
C HIS A 283 -15.93 -15.37 -49.14
N GLY A 284 -15.68 -16.68 -49.03
CA GLY A 284 -14.99 -17.45 -50.06
C GLY A 284 -15.53 -18.87 -50.25
N VAL A 285 -16.46 -18.99 -51.21
CA VAL A 285 -16.69 -20.14 -52.11
C VAL A 285 -17.27 -21.45 -51.53
N GLN A 286 -18.25 -21.98 -52.28
CA GLN A 286 -18.89 -23.30 -52.16
C GLN A 286 -17.91 -24.45 -52.46
N GLU A 287 -18.18 -25.60 -51.81
CA GLU A 287 -17.68 -26.97 -52.09
C GLU A 287 -16.18 -27.27 -52.02
N ALA A 288 -15.80 -28.17 -51.11
CA ALA A 288 -15.66 -29.60 -51.41
C ALA A 288 -15.38 -30.41 -50.13
N VAL A 289 -16.02 -31.57 -50.04
CA VAL A 289 -15.88 -32.56 -48.95
C VAL A 289 -14.59 -33.34 -49.15
N VAL A 290 -13.73 -33.40 -48.13
CA VAL A 290 -12.78 -34.51 -47.96
C VAL A 290 -12.75 -34.86 -46.48
N VAL A 291 -13.02 -36.14 -46.21
CA VAL A 291 -12.97 -36.77 -44.91
C VAL A 291 -11.54 -37.23 -44.69
N ASP A 292 -10.91 -36.83 -43.59
CA ASP A 292 -9.86 -37.65 -43.00
C ASP A 292 -9.81 -37.47 -41.49
N VAL A 293 -9.67 -38.59 -40.79
CA VAL A 293 -9.68 -38.72 -39.34
C VAL A 293 -8.34 -39.30 -38.94
N ASP A 294 -7.50 -38.55 -38.21
CA ASP A 294 -6.83 -39.13 -37.03
C ASP A 294 -6.32 -38.05 -36.05
N PHE A 295 -6.39 -38.41 -34.77
CA PHE A 295 -6.17 -37.64 -33.55
C PHE A 295 -5.03 -38.35 -32.81
N THR A 296 -3.88 -37.75 -32.49
CA THR A 296 -3.63 -37.17 -31.16
C THR A 296 -2.16 -36.73 -31.09
N VAL A 297 -1.92 -35.46 -30.75
CA VAL A 297 -0.74 -35.11 -29.96
C VAL A 297 -1.28 -34.56 -28.66
N SER A 298 -1.13 -35.34 -27.59
CA SER A 298 -1.36 -34.88 -26.23
C SER A 298 -0.33 -33.81 -25.91
N GLU A 299 -0.64 -32.55 -26.26
CA GLU A 299 0.03 -31.41 -25.66
C GLU A 299 -0.21 -31.52 -24.15
N ILE A 300 0.88 -31.74 -23.43
CA ILE A 300 0.94 -31.60 -21.98
C ILE A 300 0.56 -30.15 -21.72
N VAL A 301 -0.71 -29.92 -21.43
CA VAL A 301 -1.21 -28.63 -20.96
C VAL A 301 -0.49 -28.39 -19.64
N PRO A 302 0.44 -27.42 -19.56
CA PRO A 302 1.08 -27.11 -18.30
C PRO A 302 -0.03 -26.74 -17.30
N PRO A 303 0.11 -27.14 -16.03
CA PRO A 303 -0.96 -27.05 -15.05
C PRO A 303 -1.46 -25.61 -15.00
N LYS A 304 -2.78 -25.49 -15.16
CA LYS A 304 -3.51 -24.23 -15.12
C LYS A 304 -3.34 -23.67 -13.70
N VAL A 305 -2.31 -22.86 -13.48
CA VAL A 305 -2.23 -22.02 -12.29
C VAL A 305 -3.53 -21.24 -12.27
N GLU A 306 -4.33 -21.36 -11.21
CA GLU A 306 -5.62 -20.68 -11.14
C GLU A 306 -5.38 -19.16 -11.17
N GLY A 307 -5.39 -18.63 -12.40
CA GLY A 307 -4.80 -17.37 -12.80
C GLY A 307 -5.69 -16.20 -12.49
N ARG A 308 -5.69 -15.79 -11.22
CA ARG A 308 -6.39 -14.60 -10.75
C ARG A 308 -5.38 -13.57 -10.28
N PHE A 309 -5.70 -12.31 -10.52
CA PHE A 309 -4.96 -11.21 -9.92
C PHE A 309 -5.10 -11.25 -8.39
N ASP A 310 -4.14 -10.66 -7.69
CA ASP A 310 -4.26 -10.43 -6.24
C ASP A 310 -5.51 -9.58 -5.91
N GLU A 311 -6.53 -10.23 -5.31
CA GLU A 311 -7.82 -9.62 -5.01
C GLU A 311 -7.88 -8.93 -3.64
N THR A 312 -6.73 -8.73 -2.98
CA THR A 312 -6.69 -8.18 -1.62
C THR A 312 -7.44 -6.85 -1.51
N LEU A 313 -7.33 -5.93 -2.48
CA LEU A 313 -8.06 -4.66 -2.42
C LEU A 313 -9.59 -4.85 -2.55
N LEU A 314 -10.05 -5.87 -3.27
CA LEU A 314 -11.48 -6.22 -3.30
C LEU A 314 -11.92 -6.78 -1.94
N ALA A 315 -11.08 -7.60 -1.30
CA ALA A 315 -11.35 -8.07 0.06
C ALA A 315 -11.44 -6.92 1.06
N ILE A 316 -10.57 -5.91 0.94
CA ILE A 316 -10.67 -4.69 1.76
C ILE A 316 -11.99 -3.96 1.53
N ILE A 317 -12.49 -3.85 0.30
CA ILE A 317 -13.83 -3.27 0.05
C ILE A 317 -14.90 -4.08 0.81
N GLY A 318 -14.87 -5.41 0.75
CA GLY A 318 -15.83 -6.26 1.48
C GLY A 318 -15.78 -6.09 2.99
N LEU A 319 -14.57 -5.93 3.55
CA LEU A 319 -14.36 -5.60 4.97
C LEU A 319 -14.93 -4.22 5.32
N LEU A 320 -14.65 -3.20 4.51
CA LEU A 320 -15.16 -1.83 4.67
C LEU A 320 -16.69 -1.80 4.65
N GLU A 321 -17.31 -2.52 3.72
CA GLU A 321 -18.77 -2.66 3.58
C GLU A 321 -19.43 -3.37 4.75
N THR A 322 -18.67 -4.16 5.50
CA THR A 322 -19.15 -4.78 6.74
C THR A 322 -18.98 -3.83 7.91
N MET A 323 -17.76 -3.31 8.10
CA MET A 323 -17.43 -2.50 9.27
C MET A 323 -18.07 -1.11 9.28
N LYS A 324 -18.59 -0.63 8.14
CA LYS A 324 -19.38 0.61 8.11
C LYS A 324 -20.61 0.53 9.03
N HIS A 325 -21.11 -0.68 9.28
CA HIS A 325 -22.23 -0.94 10.19
C HIS A 325 -21.81 -1.22 11.63
N GLU A 326 -20.53 -1.09 11.99
CA GLU A 326 -20.06 -1.36 13.34
C GLU A 326 -19.91 -0.07 14.13
N SER A 327 -20.49 0.01 15.33
CA SER A 327 -20.33 1.18 16.20
C SER A 327 -18.90 1.31 16.74
N ASN A 328 -18.17 0.20 16.87
CA ASN A 328 -16.82 0.16 17.39
C ASN A 328 -15.94 -0.80 16.58
N VAL A 329 -15.20 -0.27 15.60
CA VAL A 329 -14.36 -1.08 14.72
C VAL A 329 -13.22 -1.76 15.46
N GLY A 330 -12.67 -1.12 16.51
CA GLY A 330 -11.64 -1.69 17.35
C GLY A 330 -12.11 -2.93 18.10
N ALA A 331 -13.27 -2.84 18.75
CA ALA A 331 -13.90 -3.98 19.41
C ALA A 331 -14.32 -5.06 18.41
N TRP A 332 -14.84 -4.70 17.24
CA TRP A 332 -15.21 -5.66 16.20
C TRP A 332 -14.02 -6.48 15.71
N ILE A 333 -12.88 -5.84 15.39
CA ILE A 333 -11.65 -6.55 15.01
C ILE A 333 -11.14 -7.42 16.15
N ARG A 334 -11.12 -6.89 17.39
CA ARG A 334 -10.69 -7.63 18.58
C ARG A 334 -11.48 -8.93 18.79
N ASN A 335 -12.77 -8.93 18.48
CA ASN A 335 -13.66 -10.08 18.63
C ASN A 335 -13.73 -10.95 17.36
N GLY A 336 -12.72 -10.89 16.48
CA GLY A 336 -12.61 -11.80 15.33
C GLY A 336 -13.37 -11.36 14.08
N GLY A 337 -13.77 -10.09 13.99
CA GLY A 337 -14.50 -9.54 12.84
C GLY A 337 -13.85 -9.83 11.48
N LEU A 338 -12.51 -9.83 11.41
CA LEU A 338 -11.77 -10.13 10.17
C LEU A 338 -11.89 -11.59 9.71
N LEU A 339 -12.09 -12.53 10.64
CA LEU A 339 -12.17 -13.97 10.36
C LEU A 339 -13.61 -14.44 10.17
N PHE A 340 -14.54 -13.89 10.96
CA PHE A 340 -15.90 -14.44 11.06
C PHE A 340 -17.00 -13.44 10.68
N GLY A 341 -16.64 -12.21 10.30
CA GLY A 341 -17.62 -11.17 9.99
C GLY A 341 -18.56 -10.83 11.16
N GLY A 342 -18.16 -11.14 12.40
CA GLY A 342 -18.99 -10.98 13.60
C GLY A 342 -19.97 -12.12 13.89
N THR A 343 -19.89 -13.25 13.17
CA THR A 343 -20.67 -14.46 13.50
C THR A 343 -19.93 -15.32 14.54
N ASN A 344 -20.61 -15.66 15.64
CA ASN A 344 -20.04 -16.51 16.70
C ASN A 344 -19.86 -17.95 16.17
N ARG A 345 -18.71 -18.25 15.56
CA ARG A 345 -18.23 -19.64 15.49
C ARG A 345 -17.68 -20.00 16.87
N SER A 346 -18.16 -21.12 17.42
CA SER A 346 -17.71 -21.68 18.70
C SER A 346 -16.17 -21.71 18.76
N GLU A 347 -15.61 -21.27 19.88
CA GLU A 347 -14.17 -21.08 20.17
C GLU A 347 -13.30 -22.35 20.06
N THR A 348 -13.84 -23.44 19.53
CA THR A 348 -13.26 -24.78 19.59
C THR A 348 -12.36 -25.17 18.41
N GLU A 349 -12.15 -24.30 17.41
CA GLU A 349 -11.37 -24.67 16.18
C GLU A 349 -10.25 -23.70 15.75
N THR A 350 -9.77 -22.79 16.60
CA THR A 350 -8.66 -21.88 16.22
C THR A 350 -7.34 -22.22 16.91
N SER A 351 -6.88 -23.45 16.74
CA SER A 351 -5.47 -23.79 17.01
C SER A 351 -4.60 -23.42 15.81
N GLY A 352 -4.31 -22.13 15.67
CA GLY A 352 -3.36 -21.60 14.69
C GLY A 352 -3.62 -20.12 14.44
N SER A 353 -2.65 -19.26 14.81
CA SER A 353 -2.64 -17.81 14.56
C SER A 353 -2.50 -17.50 13.06
N SER A 354 -3.45 -17.97 12.23
CA SER A 354 -3.52 -17.68 10.80
C SER A 354 -4.11 -16.28 10.60
N MET A 355 -3.47 -15.44 9.80
CA MET A 355 -4.05 -14.14 9.44
C MET A 355 -5.26 -14.37 8.53
N TRP A 356 -6.24 -13.47 8.55
CA TRP A 356 -7.46 -13.61 7.73
C TRP A 356 -7.21 -13.76 6.23
N PHE A 357 -6.08 -13.26 5.74
CA PHE A 357 -5.67 -13.35 4.34
C PHE A 357 -4.89 -14.63 4.00
N ASP A 358 -4.50 -15.43 5.01
CA ASP A 358 -3.85 -16.74 4.80
C ASP A 358 -4.91 -17.85 4.63
N ASP A 359 -6.12 -17.64 5.14
CA ASP A 359 -7.29 -18.48 4.86
C ASP A 359 -7.93 -18.06 3.52
N ILE A 360 -7.84 -18.95 2.53
CA ILE A 360 -8.30 -18.70 1.15
C ILE A 360 -9.82 -18.48 1.10
N ASP A 361 -10.59 -19.19 1.93
CA ASP A 361 -12.05 -19.09 1.93
C ASP A 361 -12.50 -17.79 2.57
N VAL A 362 -11.86 -17.39 3.68
CA VAL A 362 -12.10 -16.09 4.32
C VAL A 362 -11.74 -14.95 3.37
N ALA A 363 -10.52 -14.97 2.81
CA ALA A 363 -10.06 -13.93 1.89
C ALA A 363 -10.94 -13.83 0.62
N SER A 364 -11.31 -14.98 0.04
CA SER A 364 -12.18 -15.03 -1.14
C SER A 364 -13.62 -14.61 -0.83
N GLY A 365 -14.11 -14.92 0.37
CA GLY A 365 -15.41 -14.46 0.87
C GLY A 365 -15.47 -12.95 0.95
N TRP A 366 -14.45 -12.32 1.52
CA TRP A 366 -14.32 -10.86 1.54
C TRP A 366 -14.20 -10.26 0.14
N ALA A 367 -13.39 -10.87 -0.73
CA ALA A 367 -13.24 -10.39 -2.11
C ALA A 367 -14.56 -10.46 -2.90
N ARG A 368 -15.37 -11.50 -2.69
CA ARG A 368 -16.71 -11.62 -3.28
C ARG A 368 -17.62 -10.48 -2.82
N LYS A 369 -17.71 -10.26 -1.51
CA LYS A 369 -18.49 -9.15 -0.94
C LYS A 369 -18.04 -7.79 -1.47
N GLY A 370 -16.73 -7.60 -1.66
CA GLY A 370 -16.20 -6.38 -2.27
C GLY A 370 -16.60 -6.19 -3.73
N LYS A 371 -16.59 -7.27 -4.53
CA LYS A 371 -17.07 -7.23 -5.93
C LYS A 371 -18.56 -6.91 -6.00
N ASP A 372 -19.37 -7.50 -5.12
CA ASP A 372 -20.81 -7.24 -5.06
C ASP A 372 -21.07 -5.76 -4.75
N ALA A 373 -20.36 -5.20 -3.77
CA ALA A 373 -20.49 -3.78 -3.42
C ALA A 373 -20.05 -2.84 -4.55
N VAL A 374 -18.94 -3.13 -5.24
CA VAL A 374 -18.50 -2.38 -6.42
C VAL A 374 -19.57 -2.41 -7.51
N HIS A 375 -20.17 -3.59 -7.76
CA HIS A 375 -21.25 -3.77 -8.73
C HIS A 375 -22.51 -2.98 -8.34
N GLU A 376 -22.94 -3.02 -7.08
CA GLU A 376 -24.09 -2.25 -6.56
C GLU A 376 -23.91 -0.73 -6.67
N LEU A 377 -22.66 -0.25 -6.62
CA LEU A 377 -22.31 1.15 -6.84
C LEU A 377 -22.18 1.51 -8.33
N GLY A 378 -22.32 0.55 -9.25
CA GLY A 378 -22.16 0.76 -10.68
C GLY A 378 -20.71 1.07 -11.09
N ILE A 379 -19.73 0.64 -10.29
CA ILE A 379 -18.31 0.89 -10.52
C ILE A 379 -17.74 -0.23 -11.40
N GLU A 380 -16.91 0.12 -12.39
CA GLU A 380 -16.25 -0.87 -13.24
C GLU A 380 -15.14 -1.62 -12.49
N LEU A 381 -15.08 -2.95 -12.66
CA LEU A 381 -14.03 -3.78 -12.11
C LEU A 381 -12.80 -3.76 -13.02
N VAL A 382 -11.79 -2.97 -12.65
CA VAL A 382 -10.58 -2.71 -13.43
C VAL A 382 -9.35 -3.14 -12.60
N ASP A 383 -8.62 -4.16 -13.07
CA ASP A 383 -7.42 -4.67 -12.40
C ASP A 383 -6.25 -3.66 -12.41
N GLY A 384 -6.13 -2.85 -13.47
CA GLY A 384 -5.08 -1.82 -13.58
C GLY A 384 -3.66 -2.36 -13.76
N ILE A 385 -3.50 -3.64 -14.12
CA ILE A 385 -2.20 -4.26 -14.41
C ILE A 385 -1.85 -4.01 -15.87
N HIS A 386 -0.63 -3.51 -16.07
CA HIS A 386 -0.01 -3.29 -17.37
C HIS A 386 1.41 -3.87 -17.37
N GLY A 387 1.81 -4.44 -18.51
CA GLY A 387 3.18 -4.89 -18.80
C GLY A 387 4.15 -3.75 -19.08
#